data_AF-A0A7C1J1U6-F1
#
_entry.id   AF-A0A7C1J1U6-F1
#
_cell.length_a   1.000
_cell.length_b   1.000
_cell.length_c   1.000
_cell.angle_alpha   90.00
_cell.angle_beta   90.00
_cell.angle_gamma   90.00
#
_symmetry.space_group_name_H-M   'P 1'
#
loop_
_entity.id
_entity.type
_entity.pdbx_description
1 polymer ?
#
loop_
_entity_poly.entity_id
_entity_poly.type
_entity_poly.pdbx_seq_one_letter_code
_entity_poly.pdbx_strand_id
1 'polypeptide(L)'
;MPLPPSPPERIRDDLHLEETELSITCADVYLWLSQRQEFQGLGPDAEEVREARAEWSANIDAALLRRLEAAKRCARCGRRLPTRYRYSVCNDCYYGRYDDSWP
;
A
#
# COMPACT_ATOMS: atom_id res chain seq x y z
N MET A 1 -26.35 11.23 -4.02
CA MET A 1 -25.29 11.65 -3.08
C MET A 1 -24.03 11.95 -3.89
N PRO A 2 -23.07 12.77 -3.42
CA PRO A 2 -21.83 12.96 -4.17
C PRO A 2 -21.05 11.64 -4.22
N LEU A 3 -20.57 11.27 -5.42
CA LEU A 3 -19.72 10.10 -5.59
C LEU A 3 -18.34 10.32 -4.95
N PRO A 4 -17.69 9.25 -4.45
CA PRO A 4 -16.31 9.34 -4.01
C PRO A 4 -15.40 9.77 -5.16
N PRO A 5 -14.32 10.53 -4.88
CA PRO A 5 -13.34 10.88 -5.91
C PRO A 5 -12.67 9.61 -6.44
N SER A 6 -12.29 9.62 -7.72
CA SER A 6 -11.55 8.51 -8.31
C SER A 6 -10.06 8.64 -7.96
N PRO A 7 -9.42 7.60 -7.41
CA PRO A 7 -8.00 7.61 -7.11
C PRO A 7 -7.15 7.50 -8.38
N PRO A 8 -5.83 7.75 -8.29
CA PRO A 8 -4.92 7.51 -9.41
C PRO A 8 -4.89 6.03 -9.82
N GLU A 9 -4.80 5.75 -11.13
CA GLU A 9 -4.75 4.38 -11.67
C GLU A 9 -3.58 3.53 -11.14
N ARG A 10 -2.48 4.18 -10.73
CA ARG A 10 -1.29 3.50 -10.21
C ARG A 10 -0.65 4.26 -9.04
N ILE A 11 -0.52 3.57 -7.91
CA ILE A 11 0.20 4.07 -6.73
C ILE A 11 1.71 3.93 -6.95
N ARG A 12 2.42 5.07 -6.99
CA ARG A 12 3.86 5.16 -7.25
C ARG A 12 4.66 5.67 -6.05
N ASP A 13 4.05 6.54 -5.27
CA ASP A 13 4.65 7.20 -4.11
C ASP A 13 3.64 7.26 -2.95
N ASP A 14 4.05 7.90 -1.86
CA ASP A 14 3.22 8.08 -0.66
C ASP A 14 2.01 8.98 -0.92
N LEU A 15 2.14 9.99 -1.78
CA LEU A 15 1.03 10.88 -2.10
C LEU A 15 -0.12 10.13 -2.79
N HIS A 16 0.18 9.30 -3.79
CA HIS A 16 -0.84 8.48 -4.44
C HIS A 16 -1.47 7.47 -3.47
N LEU A 17 -0.73 7.00 -2.46
CA LEU A 17 -1.25 6.10 -1.43
C LEU A 17 -2.30 6.85 -0.59
N GLU A 18 -1.96 8.04 -0.11
CA GLU A 18 -2.87 8.91 0.67
C GLU A 18 -4.13 9.28 -0.13
N GLU A 19 -4.00 9.61 -1.41
CA GLU A 19 -5.14 9.91 -2.30
C GLU A 19 -6.07 8.70 -2.46
N THR A 20 -5.50 7.50 -2.55
CA THR A 20 -6.28 6.26 -2.67
C THR A 20 -7.00 5.93 -1.36
N GLU A 21 -6.33 6.11 -0.22
CA GLU A 21 -6.92 5.94 1.12
C GLU A 21 -8.07 6.94 1.36
N LEU A 22 -7.90 8.20 0.94
CA LEU A 22 -8.96 9.20 1.00
C LEU A 22 -10.17 8.78 0.16
N SER A 23 -9.94 8.28 -1.04
CA SER A 23 -11.01 7.81 -1.93
C SER A 23 -11.79 6.64 -1.31
N ILE A 24 -11.10 5.67 -0.71
CA ILE A 24 -11.72 4.57 0.05
C ILE A 24 -12.55 5.10 1.22
N THR A 25 -12.02 6.07 1.96
CA THR A 25 -12.72 6.69 3.10
C THR A 25 -14.01 7.38 2.65
N CYS A 26 -13.96 8.11 1.53
CA CYS A 26 -15.15 8.71 0.93
C CYS A 26 -16.17 7.64 0.46
N ALA A 27 -15.71 6.52 -0.11
CA ALA A 27 -16.57 5.41 -0.48
C ALA A 27 -17.25 4.79 0.75
N ASP A 28 -16.52 4.61 1.85
CA ASP A 28 -17.09 4.12 3.11
C ASP A 28 -18.19 5.03 3.65
N VAL A 29 -17.98 6.35 3.62
CA VAL A 29 -19.00 7.33 4.00
C VAL A 29 -20.23 7.25 3.08
N TYR A 30 -20.02 7.14 1.76
CA TYR A 30 -21.11 6.96 0.80
C TYR A 30 -21.93 5.71 1.11
N LEU A 31 -21.27 4.56 1.27
CA LEU A 31 -21.92 3.28 1.54
C LEU A 31 -22.64 3.28 2.88
N TRP A 32 -22.06 3.91 3.91
CA TRP A 32 -22.72 4.10 5.20
C TRP A 32 -23.97 4.96 5.07
N LEU A 33 -23.90 6.11 4.40
CA LEU A 33 -25.05 6.98 4.17
C LEU A 33 -26.15 6.29 3.34
N SER A 34 -25.77 5.50 2.33
CA SER A 34 -26.73 4.78 1.48
C SER A 34 -27.65 3.80 2.23
N GLN A 35 -27.20 3.32 3.40
CA GLN A 35 -27.94 2.39 4.25
C GLN A 35 -28.85 3.09 5.26
N ARG A 36 -28.77 4.42 5.36
CA ARG A 36 -29.59 5.20 6.28
C ARG A 36 -30.97 5.46 5.69
N GLN A 37 -31.99 5.30 6.52
CA GLN A 37 -33.38 5.50 6.12
C GLN A 37 -33.64 6.93 5.62
N GLU A 38 -32.96 7.92 6.20
CA GLU A 38 -33.09 9.33 5.80
C GLU A 38 -32.54 9.61 4.38
N PHE A 39 -31.70 8.71 3.87
CA PHE A 39 -31.05 8.83 2.56
C PHE A 39 -31.45 7.70 1.61
N GLN A 40 -32.53 6.97 1.92
CA GLN A 40 -33.03 5.87 1.12
C GLN A 40 -33.37 6.37 -0.29
N GLY A 41 -32.81 5.72 -1.32
CA GLY A 41 -32.98 6.11 -2.73
C GLY A 41 -32.03 7.23 -3.22
N LEU A 42 -31.21 7.83 -2.36
CA LEU A 42 -30.21 8.82 -2.77
C LEU A 42 -28.83 8.22 -3.10
N GLY A 43 -28.67 6.91 -2.89
CA GLY A 43 -27.47 6.14 -3.22
C GLY A 43 -27.71 5.03 -4.24
N PRO A 44 -28.15 5.34 -5.47
CA PRO A 44 -28.38 4.34 -6.50
C PRO A 44 -27.09 3.61 -6.90
N ASP A 45 -25.94 4.27 -6.74
CA ASP A 45 -24.62 3.77 -7.19
C ASP A 45 -23.91 2.93 -6.11
N ALA A 46 -24.63 2.51 -5.06
CA ALA A 46 -24.01 1.82 -3.92
C ALA A 46 -23.30 0.50 -4.31
N GLU A 47 -23.76 -0.18 -5.36
CA GLU A 47 -23.07 -1.39 -5.85
C GLU A 47 -21.78 -1.04 -6.57
N GLU A 48 -21.81 -0.07 -7.50
CA GLU A 48 -20.63 0.40 -8.22
C GLU A 48 -19.57 0.95 -7.25
N VAL A 49 -19.98 1.72 -6.24
CA VAL A 49 -19.06 2.24 -5.21
C VAL A 49 -18.44 1.10 -4.39
N ARG A 50 -19.18 0.00 -4.16
CA ARG A 50 -18.67 -1.17 -3.43
C ARG A 50 -17.63 -1.93 -4.26
N GLU A 51 -17.86 -2.09 -5.56
CA GLU A 51 -16.91 -2.68 -6.50
C GLU A 51 -15.65 -1.82 -6.62
N ALA A 52 -15.80 -0.51 -6.85
CA ALA A 52 -14.69 0.43 -6.95
C ALA A 52 -13.84 0.45 -5.67
N ARG A 53 -14.49 0.47 -4.49
CA ARG A 53 -13.78 0.39 -3.21
C ARG A 53 -12.94 -0.88 -3.09
N ALA A 54 -13.46 -2.03 -3.53
CA ALA A 54 -12.73 -3.29 -3.48
C ALA A 54 -11.51 -3.25 -4.41
N GLU A 55 -11.65 -2.69 -5.61
CA GLU A 55 -10.54 -2.47 -6.54
C GLU A 55 -9.46 -1.56 -5.94
N TRP A 56 -9.85 -0.44 -5.34
CA TRP A 56 -8.91 0.50 -4.73
C TRP A 56 -8.14 -0.12 -3.56
N SER A 57 -8.81 -0.94 -2.75
CA SER A 57 -8.14 -1.71 -1.69
C SER A 57 -7.11 -2.68 -2.26
N ALA A 58 -7.46 -3.42 -3.31
CA ALA A 58 -6.53 -4.33 -3.98
C ALA A 58 -5.32 -3.59 -4.60
N ASN A 59 -5.53 -2.37 -5.10
CA ASN A 59 -4.46 -1.53 -5.61
C ASN A 59 -3.48 -1.08 -4.51
N ILE A 60 -3.99 -0.72 -3.33
CA ILE A 60 -3.16 -0.44 -2.14
C ILE A 60 -2.32 -1.66 -1.77
N ASP A 61 -2.95 -2.83 -1.63
CA ASP A 61 -2.26 -4.06 -1.26
C ASP A 61 -1.14 -4.39 -2.26
N ALA A 62 -1.44 -4.31 -3.56
CA ALA A 62 -0.46 -4.54 -4.61
C ALA A 62 0.70 -3.52 -4.57
N ALA A 63 0.42 -2.25 -4.25
CA ALA A 63 1.45 -1.22 -4.11
C ALA A 63 2.35 -1.47 -2.90
N LEU A 64 1.77 -1.83 -1.76
CA LEU A 64 2.51 -2.17 -0.55
C LEU A 64 3.38 -3.41 -0.76
N LEU A 65 2.86 -4.45 -1.43
CA LEU A 65 3.63 -5.64 -1.79
C LEU A 65 4.83 -5.31 -2.69
N ARG A 66 4.64 -4.49 -3.75
CA ARG A 66 5.75 -4.05 -4.60
C ARG A 66 6.83 -3.30 -3.82
N ARG A 67 6.44 -2.46 -2.85
CA ARG A 67 7.41 -1.75 -1.98
C ARG A 67 8.17 -2.70 -1.06
N LEU A 68 7.52 -3.76 -0.58
CA LEU A 68 8.16 -4.82 0.21
C LEU A 68 9.13 -5.67 -0.61
N GLU A 69 8.81 -5.96 -1.87
CA GLU A 69 9.67 -6.70 -2.80
C GLU A 69 10.88 -5.87 -3.27
N ALA A 70 10.69 -4.56 -3.49
CA ALA A 70 11.76 -3.65 -3.85
C ALA A 70 12.80 -3.43 -2.73
N ALA A 71 12.49 -3.83 -1.49
CA ALA A 71 13.45 -3.80 -0.39
C ALA A 71 14.58 -4.82 -0.66
N LYS A 72 15.80 -4.32 -0.89
CA LYS A 72 17.01 -5.14 -1.07
C LYS A 72 17.13 -6.14 0.08
N ARG A 73 17.64 -7.35 -0.19
CA ARG A 73 17.93 -8.35 0.84
C ARG A 73 19.42 -8.64 0.88
N CYS A 74 19.92 -8.94 2.07
CA CYS A 74 21.27 -9.43 2.25
C CYS A 74 21.42 -10.79 1.55
N ALA A 75 22.38 -10.91 0.63
CA ALA A 75 22.65 -12.15 -0.10
C ALA A 75 23.07 -13.32 0.79
N ARG A 76 23.53 -13.05 2.02
CA ARG A 76 24.08 -14.07 2.94
C ARG A 76 23.09 -14.53 4.01
N CYS A 77 22.36 -13.62 4.64
CA CYS A 77 21.42 -13.94 5.72
C CYS A 77 19.94 -13.69 5.38
N GLY A 78 19.65 -13.17 4.18
CA GLY A 78 18.28 -12.86 3.75
C GLY A 78 17.62 -11.67 4.45
N ARG A 79 18.31 -11.01 5.41
CA ARG A 79 17.78 -9.85 6.14
C ARG A 79 17.45 -8.71 5.17
N ARG A 80 16.32 -8.03 5.40
CA ARG A 80 15.94 -6.83 4.64
C ARG A 80 16.95 -5.71 4.88
N LEU A 81 17.49 -5.18 3.79
CA LEU A 81 18.39 -4.05 3.75
C LEU A 81 17.57 -2.78 3.43
N PRO A 82 17.97 -1.61 3.97
CA PRO A 82 17.39 -0.34 3.56
C PRO A 82 17.41 -0.16 2.04
N THR A 83 16.40 0.50 1.49
CA THR A 83 16.25 0.67 0.03
C THR A 83 17.47 1.33 -0.63
N ARG A 84 18.15 2.25 0.07
CA ARG A 84 19.37 2.94 -0.37
C ARG A 84 20.68 2.30 0.11
N TYR A 85 20.63 1.07 0.61
CA TYR A 85 21.83 0.40 1.09
C TYR A 85 22.76 0.04 -0.08
N ARG A 86 24.03 0.46 0.03
CA ARG A 86 25.01 0.43 -1.08
C ARG A 86 25.50 -0.98 -1.41
N TYR A 87 25.51 -1.87 -0.43
CA TYR A 87 26.11 -3.20 -0.55
C TYR A 87 25.05 -4.31 -0.63
N SER A 88 25.43 -5.48 -1.14
CA SER A 88 24.53 -6.65 -1.25
C SER A 88 24.46 -7.49 0.03
N VAL A 89 25.23 -7.13 1.07
CA VAL A 89 25.39 -7.90 2.32
C VAL A 89 25.24 -6.94 3.49
N CYS A 90 24.53 -7.33 4.56
CA CYS A 90 24.35 -6.48 5.74
C CYS A 90 25.65 -6.28 6.52
N ASN A 91 25.71 -5.21 7.33
CA ASN A 91 26.85 -4.91 8.21
C ASN A 91 27.26 -6.13 9.04
N ASP A 92 26.32 -6.82 9.68
CA ASP A 92 26.62 -8.02 10.50
C ASP A 92 27.34 -9.12 9.68
N CYS A 93 26.86 -9.41 8.48
CA CYS A 93 27.46 -10.42 7.59
C CYS A 93 28.79 -9.94 6.97
N TYR A 94 29.02 -8.64 6.91
CA TYR A 94 30.27 -8.02 6.48
C TYR A 94 31.32 -8.06 7.61
N TYR A 95 30.97 -7.68 8.84
CA TYR A 95 31.87 -7.71 10.00
C TYR A 95 32.16 -9.12 10.50
N GLY A 96 31.21 -10.05 10.42
CA GLY A 96 31.45 -11.46 10.72
C GLY A 96 32.40 -12.15 9.74
N ARG A 97 32.91 -11.47 8.69
CA ARG A 97 34.04 -11.95 7.87
C ARG A 97 35.39 -11.50 8.39
N TYR A 98 35.44 -10.46 9.22
CA TYR A 98 36.69 -9.91 9.75
C TYR A 98 37.14 -10.63 11.03
N ASP A 99 36.21 -11.16 11.83
CA ASP A 99 36.56 -11.92 13.05
C ASP A 99 37.22 -13.28 12.75
N ASP A 100 36.89 -13.95 11.63
CA ASP A 100 37.53 -15.21 11.22
C ASP A 100 38.91 -15.01 10.57
N SER A 101 39.39 -13.77 10.46
CA SER A 101 40.63 -13.41 9.73
C SER A 101 41.76 -12.89 10.63
N TRP A 102 41.65 -13.05 11.95
CA TRP A 102 42.75 -12.79 12.87
C TRP A 102 43.36 -14.11 13.36
N PRO A 103 44.67 -14.37 13.09
CA PRO A 103 45.36 -15.56 13.58
C PRO A 103 45.62 -15.54 15.10
#